data_AF-A0A536WQQ5-F1
#
_entry.id   AF-A0A536WQQ5-F1
#
_cell.length_a   1.000
_cell.length_b   1.000
_cell.length_c   1.000
_cell.angle_alpha   90.00
_cell.angle_beta   90.00
_cell.angle_gamma   90.00
#
_symmetry.space_group_name_H-M   'P 1'
#
loop_
_entity.id
_entity.type
_entity.pdbx_description
1 polymer ?
#
loop_
_entity_poly.entity_id
_entity_poly.type
_entity_poly.pdbx_seq_one_letter_code
_entity_poly.pdbx_strand_id
1 'polypeptide(L)'
;MPLASRVSLCVLACMLWSGSDAFAASPEAQEYMDIQSKMAPDRCALQKLSTQAAAAQRDGDRGKRQELLAKMEPIAKRIQSFQPRLQELAKRVQPGSPDHAAVSQHMQELRARCK
;
A
#
# COMPACT_ATOMS: atom_id res chain seq x y z
N MET A 1 31.42 45.91 -28.46
CA MET A 1 30.40 45.00 -29.01
C MET A 1 30.60 43.63 -28.36
N PRO A 2 29.54 43.02 -27.81
CA PRO A 2 29.63 42.00 -26.77
C PRO A 2 29.91 40.60 -27.35
N LEU A 3 30.87 39.88 -26.77
CA LEU A 3 31.04 38.45 -26.99
C LEU A 3 30.00 37.70 -26.15
N ALA A 4 29.05 37.12 -26.86
CA ALA A 4 27.92 36.38 -26.35
C ALA A 4 28.34 35.09 -25.62
N SER A 5 27.84 34.95 -24.39
CA SER A 5 26.90 33.87 -24.01
C SER A 5 27.21 32.47 -24.57
N ARG A 6 28.14 31.74 -23.93
CA ARG A 6 28.41 30.32 -24.25
C ARG A 6 28.81 29.46 -23.05
N VAL A 7 28.26 29.70 -21.86
CA VAL A 7 28.45 28.78 -20.72
C VAL A 7 27.14 28.61 -19.96
N SER A 8 26.09 28.12 -20.63
CA SER A 8 24.86 27.72 -19.94
C SER A 8 24.03 26.76 -20.78
N LEU A 9 24.63 25.67 -21.25
CA LEU A 9 23.91 24.66 -22.05
C LEU A 9 24.28 23.19 -21.75
N CYS A 10 25.27 22.91 -20.89
CA CYS A 10 25.69 21.53 -20.63
C CYS A 10 25.15 20.89 -19.34
N VAL A 11 24.47 21.63 -18.46
CA VAL A 11 23.94 21.04 -17.20
C VAL A 11 22.47 20.61 -17.31
N LEU A 12 21.75 21.03 -18.35
CA LEU A 12 20.32 20.71 -18.52
C LEU A 12 20.02 19.46 -19.36
N ALA A 13 21.03 18.69 -19.77
CA ALA A 13 20.84 17.49 -20.60
C ALA A 13 20.81 16.17 -19.82
N CYS A 14 21.26 16.14 -18.57
CA CYS A 14 21.30 14.90 -17.76
C CYS A 14 19.98 14.61 -17.00
N MET A 15 19.01 15.53 -17.01
CA MET A 15 17.73 15.36 -16.31
C MET A 15 16.63 14.73 -17.19
N LEU A 16 16.89 14.49 -18.48
CA LEU A 16 15.91 13.95 -19.43
C LEU A 16 16.04 12.43 -19.65
N TRP A 17 16.92 11.75 -18.91
CA TRP A 17 17.16 10.30 -18.98
C TRP A 17 16.80 9.55 -17.70
N SER A 18 15.76 10.01 -17.00
CA SER A 18 15.06 9.18 -16.00
C SER A 18 13.57 9.03 -16.31
N GLY A 19 13.16 9.42 -17.52
CA GLY A 19 11.77 9.46 -17.99
C GLY A 19 11.46 8.45 -19.09
N SER A 20 12.00 7.24 -19.02
CA SER A 20 11.66 6.17 -19.95
C SER A 20 11.94 4.83 -19.31
N ASP A 21 11.15 4.54 -18.28
CA ASP A 21 10.38 3.31 -18.20
C ASP A 21 9.39 3.51 -17.05
N ALA A 22 8.25 4.13 -17.36
CA ALA A 22 7.06 3.70 -16.67
C ALA A 22 6.85 2.25 -17.13
N PHE A 23 7.56 1.30 -16.51
CA PHE A 23 7.19 -0.10 -16.51
C PHE A 23 5.75 -0.08 -16.01
N ALA A 24 4.81 -0.07 -16.96
CA ALA A 24 3.41 -0.26 -16.64
C ALA A 24 3.36 -1.59 -15.91
N ALA A 25 2.99 -1.53 -14.63
CA ALA A 25 2.93 -2.72 -13.79
C ALA A 25 2.15 -3.79 -14.55
N SER A 26 2.60 -5.05 -14.49
CA SER A 26 1.87 -6.14 -15.11
C SER A 26 0.39 -6.14 -14.66
N PRO A 27 -0.55 -6.63 -15.49
CA PRO A 27 -1.96 -6.72 -15.10
C PRO A 27 -2.16 -7.41 -13.74
N GLU A 28 -1.35 -8.44 -13.46
CA GLU A 28 -1.34 -9.15 -12.18
C GLU A 28 -0.84 -8.28 -11.03
N ALA A 29 0.20 -7.48 -11.25
CA ALA A 29 0.69 -6.53 -10.25
C ALA A 29 -0.33 -5.40 -10.00
N GLN A 30 -0.97 -4.90 -11.05
CA GLN A 30 -2.01 -3.90 -10.94
C GLN A 30 -3.22 -4.43 -10.16
N GLU A 31 -3.66 -5.66 -10.44
CA GLU A 31 -4.73 -6.32 -9.70
C GLU A 31 -4.34 -6.52 -8.22
N TYR A 32 -3.10 -6.94 -7.96
CA TYR A 32 -2.61 -7.08 -6.58
C TYR A 32 -2.67 -5.75 -5.82
N MET A 33 -2.18 -4.67 -6.45
CA MET A 33 -2.21 -3.33 -5.88
C MET A 33 -3.63 -2.81 -5.66
N ASP A 34 -4.56 -3.07 -6.59
CA ASP A 34 -5.97 -2.68 -6.47
C ASP A 34 -6.65 -3.39 -5.30
N ILE A 35 -6.50 -4.72 -5.19
CA ILE A 35 -7.07 -5.49 -4.08
C ILE A 35 -6.51 -4.99 -2.74
N GLN A 36 -5.20 -4.74 -2.65
CA GLN A 36 -4.58 -4.20 -1.44
C GLN A 36 -5.11 -2.80 -1.10
N SER A 37 -5.37 -1.97 -2.11
CA SER A 37 -5.97 -0.64 -1.93
C SER A 37 -7.41 -0.73 -1.42
N LYS A 38 -8.21 -1.65 -1.97
CA LYS A 38 -9.58 -1.92 -1.52
C LYS A 38 -9.65 -2.38 -0.07
N MET A 39 -8.69 -3.19 0.36
CA MET A 39 -8.61 -3.67 1.76
C MET A 39 -7.97 -2.67 2.73
N ALA A 40 -7.23 -1.67 2.25
CA ALA A 40 -6.53 -0.72 3.11
C ALA A 40 -7.44 -0.05 4.17
N PRO A 41 -8.63 0.50 3.83
CA PRO A 41 -9.51 1.08 4.85
C PRO A 41 -9.98 0.05 5.88
N ASP A 42 -10.28 -1.18 5.45
CA ASP A 42 -10.70 -2.27 6.35
C ASP A 42 -9.57 -2.68 7.32
N ARG A 43 -8.32 -2.75 6.84
CA ARG A 43 -7.15 -3.00 7.69
C ARG A 43 -6.97 -1.91 8.74
N CYS A 44 -7.16 -0.65 8.35
CA CYS A 44 -7.07 0.47 9.29
C CYS A 44 -8.19 0.47 10.32
N ALA A 45 -9.42 0.16 9.90
CA ALA A 45 -10.54 0.02 10.82
C ALA A 45 -10.28 -1.12 11.83
N LEU A 46 -9.80 -2.28 11.37
CA LEU A 46 -9.42 -3.38 12.26
C LEU A 46 -8.31 -3.00 13.24
N GLN A 47 -7.28 -2.29 12.79
CA GLN A 47 -6.21 -1.84 13.68
C GLN A 47 -6.76 -0.93 14.78
N LYS A 48 -7.61 0.05 14.42
CA LYS A 48 -8.24 0.96 15.38
C LYS A 48 -9.14 0.22 16.38
N LEU A 49 -10.01 -0.67 15.88
CA LEU A 49 -10.90 -1.49 16.74
C LEU A 49 -10.11 -2.41 17.66
N SER A 50 -9.02 -3.00 17.16
CA SER A 50 -8.13 -3.85 17.96
C SER A 50 -7.48 -3.07 19.11
N THR A 51 -6.98 -1.85 18.84
CA THR A 51 -6.45 -0.98 19.89
C THR A 51 -7.52 -0.62 20.93
N GLN A 52 -8.74 -0.31 20.51
CA GLN A 52 -9.84 -0.01 21.42
C GLN A 52 -10.25 -1.23 22.25
N ALA A 53 -10.28 -2.43 21.65
CA ALA A 53 -10.63 -3.67 22.33
C ALA A 53 -9.56 -4.04 23.37
N ALA A 54 -8.29 -3.81 23.05
CA ALA A 54 -7.18 -3.97 23.98
C ALA A 54 -7.27 -2.97 25.15
N ALA A 55 -7.66 -1.72 24.89
CA ALA A 55 -7.91 -0.73 25.94
C ALA A 55 -9.07 -1.17 26.86
N ALA A 56 -10.24 -1.53 26.28
CA ALA A 56 -11.38 -2.04 27.04
C ALA A 56 -11.04 -3.28 27.88
N GLN A 57 -10.18 -4.17 27.36
CA GLN A 57 -9.68 -5.31 28.11
C GLN A 57 -8.85 -4.90 29.34
N ARG A 58 -7.96 -3.91 29.20
CA ARG A 58 -7.15 -3.39 30.32
C ARG A 58 -8.01 -2.71 31.38
N ASP A 59 -9.08 -2.03 30.95
CA ASP A 59 -10.03 -1.35 31.82
C ASP A 59 -11.04 -2.32 32.48
N GLY A 60 -11.00 -3.60 32.13
CA GLY A 60 -11.95 -4.61 32.62
C GLY A 60 -13.36 -4.53 32.02
N ASP A 61 -13.57 -3.68 31.02
CA ASP A 61 -14.86 -3.47 30.35
C ASP A 61 -15.15 -4.59 29.34
N ARG A 62 -15.71 -5.69 29.86
CA ARG A 62 -16.06 -6.87 29.07
C ARG A 62 -17.15 -6.58 28.03
N GLY A 63 -18.12 -5.70 28.35
CA GLY A 63 -19.23 -5.37 27.45
C GLY A 63 -18.74 -4.63 26.21
N LYS A 64 -17.97 -3.56 26.41
CA LYS A 64 -17.36 -2.80 25.31
C LYS A 64 -16.38 -3.64 24.51
N ARG A 65 -15.60 -4.51 25.16
CA ARG A 65 -14.72 -5.44 24.44
C ARG A 65 -15.51 -6.36 23.50
N GLN A 66 -16.61 -6.95 23.95
CA GLN A 66 -17.45 -7.82 23.12
C GLN A 66 -18.06 -7.06 21.94
N GLU A 67 -18.55 -5.84 22.16
CA GLU A 67 -19.09 -4.98 21.09
C GLU A 67 -18.03 -4.69 20.02
N LEU A 68 -16.81 -4.35 20.44
CA LEU A 68 -15.69 -4.06 19.53
C LEU A 68 -15.29 -5.30 18.74
N LEU A 69 -15.25 -6.48 19.37
CA LEU A 69 -14.99 -7.75 18.68
C LEU A 69 -16.07 -8.08 17.64
N ALA A 70 -17.34 -7.85 17.97
CA ALA A 70 -18.45 -8.04 17.03
C ALA A 70 -18.34 -7.10 15.81
N LYS A 71 -17.83 -5.88 16.00
CA LYS A 71 -17.55 -4.93 14.91
C LYS A 71 -16.35 -5.37 14.05
N MET A 72 -15.37 -6.05 14.62
CA MET A 72 -14.20 -6.55 13.88
C MET A 72 -14.54 -7.72 12.96
N GLU A 73 -15.44 -8.61 13.36
CA GLU A 73 -15.78 -9.84 12.62
C GLU A 73 -16.17 -9.59 11.15
N PRO A 74 -17.14 -8.71 10.80
CA PRO A 74 -17.52 -8.50 9.40
C PRO A 74 -16.39 -7.89 8.56
N ILE A 75 -15.50 -7.09 9.17
CA ILE A 75 -14.35 -6.51 8.49
C ILE A 75 -13.30 -7.59 8.20
N ALA A 76 -13.04 -8.47 9.17
CA ALA A 76 -12.14 -9.60 8.99
C ALA A 76 -12.63 -10.53 7.86
N LYS A 77 -13.94 -10.80 7.78
CA LYS A 77 -14.53 -11.60 6.69
C LYS A 77 -14.32 -10.98 5.31
N ARG A 78 -14.50 -9.65 5.17
CA ARG A 78 -14.23 -8.95 3.89
C ARG A 78 -12.77 -9.03 3.47
N ILE A 79 -11.83 -8.88 4.41
CA ILE A 79 -10.40 -9.05 4.09
C ILE A 79 -10.11 -10.50 3.70
N GLN A 80 -10.68 -11.46 4.42
CA GLN A 80 -10.47 -12.89 4.17
C GLN A 80 -10.99 -13.32 2.79
N SER A 81 -12.08 -12.71 2.27
CA SER A 81 -12.59 -13.05 0.94
C SER A 81 -11.62 -12.75 -0.20
N PHE A 82 -10.65 -11.84 0.01
CA PHE A 82 -9.61 -11.54 -0.98
C PHE A 82 -8.37 -12.44 -0.87
N GLN A 83 -8.24 -13.19 0.23
CA GLN A 83 -7.03 -13.96 0.55
C GLN A 83 -6.65 -15.00 -0.53
N PRO A 84 -7.58 -15.77 -1.13
CA PRO A 84 -7.22 -16.73 -2.17
C PRO A 84 -6.60 -16.05 -3.39
N ARG A 85 -7.22 -14.98 -3.88
CA ARG A 85 -6.75 -14.26 -5.06
C ARG A 85 -5.41 -13.57 -4.80
N LEU A 86 -5.24 -12.97 -3.63
CA LEU A 86 -3.96 -12.36 -3.24
C LEU A 86 -2.83 -13.37 -3.14
N GLN A 87 -3.10 -14.59 -2.66
CA GLN A 87 -2.08 -15.64 -2.60
C GLN A 87 -1.63 -16.07 -3.99
N GLU A 88 -2.53 -16.13 -4.97
CA GLU A 88 -2.15 -16.42 -6.36
C GLU A 88 -1.32 -15.29 -6.96
N LEU A 89 -1.78 -14.04 -6.83
CA LEU A 89 -1.10 -12.87 -7.36
C LEU A 89 0.26 -12.63 -6.68
N ALA A 90 0.38 -12.93 -5.38
CA ALA A 90 1.63 -12.81 -4.63
C ALA A 90 2.77 -13.65 -5.22
N LYS A 91 2.48 -14.81 -5.83
CA LYS A 91 3.48 -15.64 -6.52
C LYS A 91 4.05 -14.94 -7.77
N ARG A 92 3.26 -14.05 -8.40
CA ARG A 92 3.65 -13.28 -9.59
C ARG A 92 4.45 -12.04 -9.24
N VAL A 93 4.16 -11.41 -8.10
CA VAL A 93 4.80 -10.16 -7.63
C VAL A 93 5.84 -10.37 -6.52
N GLN A 94 6.33 -11.60 -6.37
CA GLN A 94 7.29 -11.98 -5.34
C GLN A 94 8.63 -11.25 -5.48
N PRO A 95 9.47 -11.23 -4.43
CA PRO A 95 10.83 -10.68 -4.51
C PRO A 95 11.61 -11.24 -5.71
N GLY A 96 12.22 -10.35 -6.49
CA GLY A 96 12.92 -10.69 -7.73
C GLY A 96 12.05 -10.67 -8.99
N SER A 97 10.73 -10.47 -8.87
CA SER A 97 9.89 -10.15 -10.04
C SER A 97 10.12 -8.70 -10.51
N PRO A 98 9.87 -8.41 -11.81
CA PRO A 98 10.01 -7.05 -12.36
C PRO A 98 9.15 -6.00 -11.62
N ASP A 99 7.95 -6.40 -11.18
CA ASP A 99 6.99 -5.51 -10.54
C ASP A 99 7.19 -5.36 -9.02
N HIS A 100 8.13 -6.11 -8.42
CA HIS A 100 8.27 -6.19 -6.97
C HIS A 100 8.53 -4.81 -6.32
N ALA A 101 9.36 -3.98 -6.95
CA ALA A 101 9.69 -2.65 -6.45
C ALA A 101 8.45 -1.74 -6.40
N ALA A 102 7.66 -1.71 -7.49
CA ALA A 102 6.44 -0.92 -7.58
C ALA A 102 5.39 -1.38 -6.55
N VAL A 103 5.17 -2.69 -6.46
CA VAL A 103 4.25 -3.27 -5.47
C VAL A 103 4.71 -2.96 -4.04
N SER A 104 6.00 -3.06 -3.75
CA SER A 104 6.53 -2.78 -2.41
C SER A 104 6.37 -1.31 -2.03
N GLN A 105 6.65 -0.38 -2.94
CA GLN A 105 6.41 1.04 -2.74
C GLN A 105 4.92 1.31 -2.46
N HIS A 106 4.03 0.76 -3.28
CA HIS A 106 2.58 0.89 -3.09
C HIS A 106 2.12 0.38 -1.72
N MET A 107 2.67 -0.75 -1.25
CA MET A 107 2.34 -1.29 0.07
C MET A 107 2.81 -0.38 1.21
N GLN A 108 3.97 0.27 1.07
CA GLN A 108 4.46 1.24 2.04
C GLN A 108 3.55 2.47 2.10
N GLU A 109 3.11 2.97 0.95
CA GLU A 109 2.18 4.09 0.85
C GLU A 109 0.84 3.78 1.51
N LEU A 110 0.25 2.61 1.23
CA LEU A 110 -0.99 2.18 1.87
C LEU A 110 -0.84 2.09 3.40
N ARG A 111 0.29 1.58 3.89
CA ARG A 111 0.57 1.54 5.34
C ARG A 111 0.72 2.94 5.93
N ALA A 112 1.38 3.86 5.22
CA ALA A 112 1.59 5.23 5.68
C ALA A 112 0.28 6.02 5.80
N ARG A 113 -0.76 5.66 5.04
CA ARG A 113 -2.11 6.26 5.13
C ARG A 113 -2.89 5.80 6.36
N CYS A 114 -2.45 4.74 7.02
CA CYS A 114 -3.10 4.14 8.18
C CYS A 114 -2.71 4.82 9.51
N LYS A 115 -2.58 6.14 9.50
CA LYS A 115 -2.21 6.97 10.65
C LYS A 115 -3.45 7.52 11.37
#